data_AF-A0A9Q9CL01-F1
#
_entry.id   AF-A0A9Q9CL01-F1
#
_cell.length_a   1.000
_cell.length_b   1.000
_cell.length_c   1.000
_cell.angle_alpha   90.00
_cell.angle_beta   90.00
_cell.angle_gamma   90.00
#
_symmetry.space_group_name_H-M   'P 1'
#
loop_
_entity.id
_entity.type
_entity.pdbx_description
1 polymer ?
#
loop_
_entity_poly.entity_id
_entity_poly.type
_entity_poly.pdbx_seq_one_letter_code
_entity_poly.pdbx_strand_id
1 'polypeptide(L)'
;MRDLSLHQTQPNRDKKKVVIRNEQEKHILKQFNSSIEVVRQKDEIIQFLSAHGQSTLEIRQSQIILLMSALDLYIHDIVKYCIIQKFNGNQTKTKQYKELLIPMQSVELAIQNPESSDWLDEVITSINQYKSFTSYGKIKNQLEAVGLKSKKFNELVLKTESDFGVSDLIEKLRSLRNRLAHQDQESINSLGSELTEEKINQYIGFIYQLVQDIHQTIIELD
;
A
#
# COMPACT_ATOMS: atom_id res chain seq x y z
N MET A 1 -16.71 54.33 -25.74
CA MET A 1 -16.17 53.32 -24.81
C MET A 1 -17.34 52.53 -24.25
N ARG A 2 -17.46 51.25 -24.59
CA ARG A 2 -18.40 50.32 -23.94
C ARG A 2 -17.55 49.36 -23.12
N ASP A 3 -17.71 49.42 -21.80
CA ASP A 3 -17.11 48.50 -20.85
C ASP A 3 -17.76 47.11 -21.04
N LEU A 4 -16.92 46.09 -21.21
CA LEU A 4 -17.28 44.70 -21.52
C LEU A 4 -16.68 43.77 -20.45
N SER A 5 -16.77 44.18 -19.19
CA SER A 5 -16.38 43.35 -18.04
C SER A 5 -17.45 42.29 -17.75
N LEU A 6 -17.39 41.16 -18.48
CA LEU A 6 -18.06 39.92 -18.10
C LEU A 6 -17.24 39.21 -17.00
N HIS A 7 -17.44 39.60 -15.73
CA HIS A 7 -17.08 38.75 -14.60
C HIS A 7 -18.13 37.65 -14.45
N GLN A 8 -17.95 36.53 -15.17
CA GLN A 8 -18.61 35.28 -14.79
C GLN A 8 -17.76 34.59 -13.72
N THR A 9 -17.91 35.00 -12.47
CA THR A 9 -17.59 34.13 -11.34
C THR A 9 -18.66 33.05 -11.28
N GLN A 10 -18.51 31.99 -12.09
CA GLN A 10 -19.28 30.77 -11.84
C GLN A 10 -18.84 30.24 -10.47
N PRO A 11 -19.75 30.13 -9.48
CA PRO A 11 -19.40 29.43 -8.25
C PRO A 11 -19.05 27.99 -8.63
N ASN A 12 -17.88 27.55 -8.17
CA ASN A 12 -17.41 26.18 -8.31
C ASN A 12 -18.54 25.27 -7.78
N ARG A 13 -19.31 24.64 -8.68
CA ARG A 13 -20.43 23.79 -8.27
C ARG A 13 -19.82 22.57 -7.60
N ASP A 14 -20.00 22.47 -6.29
CA ASP A 14 -19.64 21.27 -5.55
C ASP A 14 -20.27 20.06 -6.24
N LYS A 15 -19.43 19.09 -6.61
CA LYS A 15 -19.88 17.85 -7.26
C LYS A 15 -20.97 17.22 -6.39
N LYS A 16 -22.04 16.73 -7.02
CA LYS A 16 -23.03 15.90 -6.32
C LYS A 16 -22.28 14.74 -5.67
N LYS A 17 -22.44 14.58 -4.36
CA LYS A 17 -21.91 13.43 -3.62
C LYS A 17 -22.52 12.16 -4.19
N VAL A 18 -21.82 11.51 -5.12
CA VAL A 18 -22.10 10.12 -5.49
C VAL A 18 -21.66 9.27 -4.31
N VAL A 19 -22.65 8.82 -3.54
CA VAL A 19 -22.48 7.93 -2.40
C VAL A 19 -22.26 6.51 -2.93
N ILE A 20 -21.04 6.19 -3.35
CA ILE A 20 -20.58 4.81 -3.54
C ILE A 20 -19.29 4.69 -2.75
N ARG A 21 -19.38 4.49 -1.43
CA ARG A 21 -18.35 4.99 -0.50
C ARG A 21 -17.80 4.04 0.56
N ASN A 22 -18.37 2.86 0.77
CA ASN A 22 -18.00 2.01 1.92
C ASN A 22 -17.53 0.59 1.56
N GLU A 23 -17.19 0.31 0.29
CA GLU A 23 -16.79 -1.05 -0.12
C GLU A 23 -15.37 -1.13 -0.69
N GLN A 24 -14.82 -0.05 -1.24
CA GLN A 24 -13.48 -0.07 -1.84
C GLN A 24 -12.38 -0.32 -0.82
N GLU A 25 -12.38 0.39 0.32
CA GLU A 25 -11.38 0.15 1.37
C GLU A 25 -11.47 -1.29 1.93
N LYS A 26 -12.69 -1.82 2.09
CA LYS A 26 -12.93 -3.16 2.61
C LYS A 26 -12.40 -4.19 1.64
N HIS A 27 -12.59 -3.93 0.34
CA HIS A 27 -12.03 -4.75 -0.72
C HIS A 27 -10.50 -4.77 -0.67
N ILE A 28 -9.86 -3.62 -0.50
CA ILE A 28 -8.39 -3.51 -0.38
C ILE A 28 -7.90 -4.34 0.82
N LEU A 29 -8.51 -4.18 1.99
CA LEU A 29 -8.13 -4.95 3.18
C LEU A 29 -8.40 -6.44 3.00
N LYS A 30 -9.54 -6.81 2.40
CA LYS A 30 -9.89 -8.20 2.08
C LYS A 30 -8.88 -8.83 1.13
N GLN A 31 -8.43 -8.11 0.11
CA GLN A 31 -7.43 -8.59 -0.84
C GLN A 31 -6.07 -8.80 -0.16
N PHE A 32 -5.67 -7.88 0.73
CA PHE A 32 -4.48 -8.06 1.56
C PHE A 32 -4.60 -9.30 2.45
N ASN A 33 -5.70 -9.45 3.21
CA ASN A 33 -5.93 -10.60 4.07
C ASN A 33 -5.94 -11.92 3.28
N SER A 34 -6.52 -11.92 2.08
CA SER A 34 -6.50 -13.09 1.18
C SER A 34 -5.07 -13.42 0.75
N SER A 35 -4.25 -12.41 0.48
CA SER A 35 -2.83 -12.60 0.13
C SER A 35 -2.05 -13.20 1.30
N ILE A 36 -2.30 -12.75 2.53
CA ILE A 36 -1.69 -13.32 3.74
C ILE A 36 -2.10 -14.77 3.95
N GLU A 37 -3.36 -15.11 3.68
CA GLU A 37 -3.83 -16.49 3.76
C GLU A 37 -3.10 -17.39 2.75
N VAL A 38 -2.89 -16.91 1.52
CA VAL A 38 -2.07 -17.62 0.52
C VAL A 38 -0.63 -17.84 1.01
N VAL A 39 -0.05 -16.87 1.73
CA VAL A 39 1.28 -17.02 2.34
C VAL A 39 1.28 -18.09 3.44
N ARG A 40 0.25 -18.12 4.29
CA ARG A 40 0.11 -19.10 5.39
C ARG A 40 -0.17 -20.51 4.89
N GLN A 41 -0.96 -20.67 3.84
CA GLN A 41 -1.22 -21.98 3.21
C GLN A 41 0.05 -22.67 2.69
N LYS A 42 1.16 -21.95 2.50
CA LYS A 42 2.46 -22.56 2.21
C LYS A 42 2.97 -23.45 3.33
N ASP A 43 2.51 -23.27 4.56
CA ASP A 43 2.90 -24.10 5.70
C ASP A 43 2.43 -25.55 5.51
N GLU A 44 1.29 -25.79 4.89
CA GLU A 44 0.81 -27.14 4.56
C GLU A 44 1.77 -27.85 3.57
N ILE A 45 2.24 -27.12 2.56
CA ILE A 45 3.22 -27.61 1.58
C ILE A 45 4.55 -27.91 2.27
N ILE A 46 4.99 -27.01 3.17
CA ILE A 46 6.22 -27.17 3.95
C ILE A 46 6.14 -28.40 4.85
N GLN A 47 5.03 -28.61 5.54
CA GLN A 47 4.81 -29.79 6.39
C GLN A 47 4.87 -31.08 5.56
N PHE A 48 4.19 -31.09 4.40
CA PHE A 48 4.23 -32.22 3.49
C PHE A 48 5.65 -32.53 3.00
N LEU A 49 6.39 -31.52 2.51
CA LEU A 49 7.76 -31.70 2.02
C LEU A 49 8.71 -32.18 3.13
N SER A 50 8.61 -31.57 4.31
CA SER A 50 9.42 -31.93 5.48
C SER A 50 9.19 -33.39 5.89
N ALA A 51 7.93 -33.85 5.92
CA ALA A 51 7.58 -35.24 6.22
C ALA A 51 8.15 -36.25 5.21
N HIS A 52 8.45 -35.82 3.99
CA HIS A 52 9.06 -36.63 2.93
C HIS A 52 10.57 -36.38 2.78
N GLY A 53 11.21 -35.72 3.76
CA GLY A 53 12.64 -35.43 3.75
C GLY A 53 13.08 -34.49 2.61
N GLN A 54 12.15 -33.72 2.05
CA GLN A 54 12.43 -32.76 0.98
C GLN A 54 12.78 -31.38 1.56
N SER A 55 13.59 -30.62 0.82
CA SER A 55 13.92 -29.25 1.19
C SER A 55 12.68 -28.35 1.13
N THR A 56 12.46 -27.57 2.19
CA THR A 56 11.37 -26.59 2.27
C THR A 56 11.83 -25.17 1.93
N LEU A 57 13.11 -25.00 1.59
CA LEU A 57 13.75 -23.69 1.49
C LEU A 57 13.07 -22.80 0.45
N GLU A 58 12.84 -23.30 -0.75
CA GLU A 58 12.21 -22.53 -1.84
C GLU A 58 10.79 -22.07 -1.48
N ILE A 59 10.03 -22.92 -0.78
CA ILE A 59 8.69 -22.57 -0.33
C ILE A 59 8.75 -21.46 0.72
N ARG A 60 9.69 -21.53 1.66
CA ARG A 60 9.94 -20.50 2.68
C ARG A 60 10.42 -19.18 2.07
N GLN A 61 11.24 -19.25 1.03
CA GLN A 61 11.63 -18.06 0.26
C GLN A 61 10.43 -17.42 -0.43
N SER A 62 9.55 -18.24 -1.01
CA SER A 62 8.33 -17.75 -1.65
C SER A 62 7.40 -17.04 -0.65
N GLN A 63 7.34 -17.49 0.62
CA GLN A 63 6.55 -16.82 1.66
C GLN A 63 7.01 -15.37 1.87
N ILE A 64 8.32 -15.13 1.97
CA ILE A 64 8.87 -13.77 2.14
C ILE A 64 8.60 -12.89 0.91
N ILE A 65 8.78 -13.44 -0.30
CA ILE A 65 8.55 -12.70 -1.54
C ILE A 65 7.09 -12.28 -1.63
N LEU A 66 6.17 -13.23 -1.42
CA LEU A 66 4.73 -12.99 -1.46
C LEU A 66 4.27 -12.02 -0.37
N LEU A 67 4.82 -12.13 0.85
CA LEU A 67 4.50 -11.23 1.96
C LEU A 67 4.84 -9.77 1.62
N MET A 68 6.05 -9.53 1.10
CA MET A 68 6.47 -8.17 0.72
C MET A 68 5.71 -7.65 -0.51
N SER A 69 5.33 -8.53 -1.44
CA SER A 69 4.44 -8.17 -2.55
C SER A 69 3.05 -7.78 -2.07
N ALA A 70 2.50 -8.48 -1.08
CA ALA A 70 1.20 -8.15 -0.49
C ALA A 70 1.22 -6.77 0.19
N LEU A 71 2.29 -6.46 0.93
CA LEU A 71 2.50 -5.13 1.52
C LEU A 71 2.58 -4.04 0.44
N ASP A 72 3.38 -4.24 -0.61
CA ASP A 72 3.55 -3.24 -1.69
C ASP A 72 2.21 -2.93 -2.35
N LEU A 73 1.47 -3.98 -2.73
CA LEU A 73 0.15 -3.87 -3.35
C LEU A 73 -0.85 -3.14 -2.45
N TYR A 74 -0.90 -3.50 -1.16
CA TYR A 74 -1.75 -2.82 -0.19
C TYR A 74 -1.47 -1.31 -0.13
N ILE A 75 -0.19 -0.92 -0.06
CA ILE A 75 0.20 0.49 0.01
C ILE A 75 -0.18 1.24 -1.28
N HIS A 76 -0.02 0.62 -2.46
CA HIS A 76 -0.50 1.20 -3.72
C HIS A 76 -1.99 1.48 -3.70
N ASP A 77 -2.79 0.48 -3.33
CA ASP A 77 -4.24 0.57 -3.41
C ASP A 77 -4.81 1.52 -2.36
N ILE A 78 -4.30 1.51 -1.12
CA ILE A 78 -4.80 2.41 -0.08
C ILE A 78 -4.44 3.87 -0.36
N VAL A 79 -3.29 4.13 -0.97
CA VAL A 79 -2.88 5.49 -1.38
C VAL A 79 -3.78 5.99 -2.49
N LYS A 80 -4.04 5.16 -3.50
CA LYS A 80 -4.96 5.46 -4.61
C LYS A 80 -6.36 5.77 -4.09
N TYR A 81 -6.90 4.92 -3.23
CA TYR A 81 -8.18 5.15 -2.55
C TYR A 81 -8.21 6.52 -1.86
N CYS A 82 -7.21 6.84 -1.04
CA CYS A 82 -7.15 8.12 -0.34
C CYS A 82 -7.08 9.34 -1.27
N ILE A 83 -6.42 9.23 -2.42
CA ILE A 83 -6.37 10.32 -3.42
C ILE A 83 -7.75 10.53 -4.03
N ILE A 84 -8.46 9.46 -4.37
CA ILE A 84 -9.82 9.51 -4.93
C ILE A 84 -10.81 10.08 -3.93
N GLN A 85 -10.69 9.72 -2.65
CA GLN A 85 -11.54 10.29 -1.59
C GLN A 85 -11.33 11.81 -1.46
N LYS A 86 -10.08 12.29 -1.58
CA LYS A 86 -9.77 13.73 -1.60
C LYS A 86 -10.31 14.43 -2.85
N PHE A 87 -10.24 13.76 -4.01
CA PHE A 87 -10.81 14.26 -5.26
C PHE A 87 -12.33 14.43 -5.17
N ASN A 88 -13.01 13.43 -4.64
CA ASN A 88 -14.45 13.41 -4.46
C ASN A 88 -14.95 14.30 -3.30
N GLY A 89 -14.07 15.09 -2.68
CA GLY A 89 -14.42 16.10 -1.67
C GLY A 89 -14.70 15.52 -0.29
N ASN A 90 -14.17 14.33 -0.01
CA ASN A 90 -14.58 13.56 1.15
C ASN A 90 -13.53 13.38 2.22
N GLN A 91 -12.29 13.68 1.88
CA GLN A 91 -11.19 13.81 2.81
C GLN A 91 -10.50 15.13 2.54
N THR A 92 -9.84 15.65 3.56
CA THR A 92 -9.11 16.91 3.43
C THR A 92 -7.96 16.79 2.42
N LYS A 93 -7.90 17.71 1.45
CA LYS A 93 -6.85 17.75 0.43
C LYS A 93 -5.50 18.12 1.05
N THR A 94 -4.54 17.19 1.00
CA THR A 94 -3.16 17.40 1.44
C THR A 94 -2.40 18.31 0.48
N LYS A 95 -1.20 18.77 0.90
CA LYS A 95 -0.31 19.54 0.01
C LYS A 95 0.07 18.72 -1.22
N GLN A 96 0.47 17.47 -1.01
CA GLN A 96 0.87 16.54 -2.07
C GLN A 96 -0.26 16.28 -3.06
N TYR A 97 -1.51 16.15 -2.58
CA TYR A 97 -2.66 16.04 -3.46
C TYR A 97 -2.80 17.25 -4.40
N LYS A 98 -2.60 18.47 -3.87
CA LYS A 98 -2.72 19.72 -4.65
C LYS A 98 -1.60 19.89 -5.68
N GLU A 99 -0.45 19.25 -5.44
CA GLU A 99 0.75 19.31 -6.29
C GLU A 99 0.85 18.12 -7.26
N LEU A 100 -0.16 17.24 -7.28
CA LEU A 100 -0.16 16.06 -8.13
C LEU A 100 -0.23 16.47 -9.62
N LEU A 101 0.76 16.01 -10.40
CA LEU A 101 0.80 16.24 -11.84
C LEU A 101 -0.17 15.30 -12.56
N ILE A 102 -1.12 15.88 -13.28
CA ILE A 102 -2.13 15.15 -14.05
C ILE A 102 -1.88 15.37 -15.55
N PRO A 103 -1.81 14.30 -16.37
CA PRO A 103 -1.71 14.45 -17.82
C PRO A 103 -2.91 15.21 -18.40
N MET A 104 -2.68 16.13 -19.34
CA MET A 104 -3.73 16.99 -19.90
C MET A 104 -4.91 16.19 -20.50
N GLN A 105 -4.64 15.05 -21.14
CA GLN A 105 -5.67 14.14 -21.65
C GLN A 105 -6.66 13.70 -20.55
N SER A 106 -6.17 13.46 -19.34
CA SER A 106 -7.02 13.09 -18.19
C SER A 106 -7.89 14.26 -17.74
N VAL A 107 -7.37 15.49 -17.85
CA VAL A 107 -8.14 16.72 -17.57
C VAL A 107 -9.28 16.87 -18.57
N GLU A 108 -9.05 16.59 -19.85
CA GLU A 108 -10.10 16.60 -20.89
C GLU A 108 -11.20 15.58 -20.57
N LEU A 109 -10.82 14.34 -20.22
CA LEU A 109 -11.76 13.29 -19.81
C LEU A 109 -12.59 13.69 -18.58
N ALA A 110 -11.95 14.32 -17.60
CA ALA A 110 -12.59 14.78 -16.37
C ALA A 110 -13.60 15.91 -16.63
N ILE A 111 -13.29 16.82 -17.56
CA ILE A 111 -14.20 17.92 -17.96
C ILE A 111 -15.41 17.36 -18.72
N GLN A 112 -15.21 16.36 -19.58
CA GLN A 112 -16.29 15.71 -20.34
C GLN A 112 -17.19 14.85 -19.45
N ASN A 113 -16.65 14.28 -18.37
CA ASN A 113 -17.36 13.37 -17.46
C ASN A 113 -17.28 13.85 -15.99
N PRO A 114 -17.88 15.00 -15.64
CA PRO A 114 -17.67 15.64 -14.33
C PRO A 114 -18.18 14.82 -13.14
N GLU A 115 -19.15 13.93 -13.36
CA GLU A 115 -19.75 13.06 -12.33
C GLU A 115 -18.95 11.78 -12.06
N SER A 116 -17.94 11.44 -12.89
CA SER A 116 -17.10 10.24 -12.70
C SER A 116 -15.73 10.60 -12.11
N SER A 117 -15.18 9.66 -11.34
CA SER A 117 -13.79 9.67 -10.86
C SER A 117 -12.95 8.52 -11.42
N ASP A 118 -13.49 7.68 -12.32
CA ASP A 118 -12.84 6.45 -12.79
C ASP A 118 -11.54 6.75 -13.57
N TRP A 119 -11.52 7.87 -14.30
CA TRP A 119 -10.32 8.34 -14.98
C TRP A 119 -9.14 8.56 -14.02
N LEU A 120 -9.42 8.92 -12.77
CA LEU A 120 -8.38 9.20 -11.78
C LEU A 120 -7.73 7.89 -11.31
N ASP A 121 -8.49 6.81 -11.16
CA ASP A 121 -7.95 5.48 -10.84
C ASP A 121 -6.87 5.06 -11.84
N GLU A 122 -7.15 5.23 -13.14
CA GLU A 122 -6.21 4.90 -14.22
C GLU A 122 -4.95 5.78 -14.16
N VAL A 123 -5.11 7.08 -13.92
CA VAL A 123 -3.99 8.01 -13.82
C VAL A 123 -3.09 7.68 -12.63
N ILE A 124 -3.67 7.46 -11.44
CA ILE A 124 -2.88 7.12 -10.25
C ILE A 124 -2.17 5.78 -10.43
N THR A 125 -2.86 4.80 -11.00
CA THR A 125 -2.27 3.50 -11.32
C THR A 125 -1.09 3.69 -12.29
N SER A 126 -1.25 4.47 -13.36
CA SER A 126 -0.19 4.71 -14.34
C SER A 126 1.04 5.41 -13.74
N ILE A 127 0.83 6.37 -12.84
CA ILE A 127 1.90 7.12 -12.15
C ILE A 127 2.68 6.23 -11.16
N ASN A 128 2.00 5.26 -10.55
CA ASN A 128 2.57 4.46 -9.45
C ASN A 128 2.94 3.03 -9.85
N GLN A 129 2.46 2.47 -10.97
CA GLN A 129 2.69 1.07 -11.36
C GLN A 129 4.15 0.63 -11.38
N TYR A 130 5.09 1.54 -11.70
CA TYR A 130 6.53 1.24 -11.75
C TYR A 130 7.25 1.50 -10.42
N LYS A 131 6.57 2.08 -9.43
CA LYS A 131 7.16 2.42 -8.14
C LYS A 131 6.94 1.25 -7.19
N SER A 132 8.02 0.72 -6.62
CA SER A 132 7.90 -0.16 -5.46
C SER A 132 7.98 0.64 -4.17
N PHE A 133 7.01 0.43 -3.29
CA PHE A 133 6.86 1.02 -1.96
C PHE A 133 7.22 0.03 -0.85
N THR A 134 8.29 -0.75 -1.03
CA THR A 134 8.71 -1.75 -0.03
C THR A 134 9.75 -1.26 0.98
N SER A 135 10.16 0.01 0.94
CA SER A 135 11.09 0.57 1.93
C SER A 135 10.33 1.41 2.96
N TYR A 136 10.81 1.44 4.21
CA TYR A 136 10.16 2.16 5.30
C TYR A 136 9.94 3.63 4.94
N GLY A 137 10.98 4.28 4.43
CA GLY A 137 10.90 5.69 4.02
C GLY A 137 9.86 5.93 2.91
N LYS A 138 9.71 5.00 1.97
CA LYS A 138 8.71 5.13 0.90
C LYS A 138 7.30 4.94 1.42
N ILE A 139 7.07 3.92 2.24
CA ILE A 139 5.77 3.67 2.89
C ILE A 139 5.37 4.91 3.68
N LYS A 140 6.25 5.36 4.58
CA LYS A 140 6.04 6.56 5.39
C LYS A 140 5.67 7.77 4.53
N ASN A 141 6.45 8.07 3.49
CA ASN A 141 6.21 9.22 2.62
C ASN A 141 4.86 9.12 1.88
N GLN A 142 4.45 7.94 1.44
CA GLN A 142 3.15 7.74 0.79
C GLN A 142 2.00 7.94 1.78
N LEU A 143 2.11 7.38 2.99
CA LEU A 143 1.11 7.54 4.04
C LEU A 143 0.97 9.00 4.48
N GLU A 144 2.09 9.72 4.61
CA GLU A 144 2.10 11.16 4.86
C GLU A 144 1.43 11.96 3.74
N ALA A 145 1.72 11.61 2.48
CA ALA A 145 1.12 12.26 1.32
C ALA A 145 -0.42 12.14 1.30
N VAL A 146 -0.97 11.07 1.89
CA VAL A 146 -2.41 10.86 2.00
C VAL A 146 -3.03 11.31 3.32
N GLY A 147 -2.25 11.92 4.21
CA GLY A 147 -2.74 12.61 5.41
C GLY A 147 -2.44 11.91 6.73
N LEU A 148 -1.80 10.74 6.71
CA LEU A 148 -1.35 10.05 7.91
C LEU A 148 -0.09 10.73 8.44
N LYS A 149 -0.24 11.56 9.48
CA LYS A 149 0.87 12.33 10.06
C LYS A 149 1.99 11.40 10.55
N SER A 150 3.25 11.81 10.35
CA SER A 150 4.45 11.06 10.75
C SER A 150 4.41 10.60 12.21
N LYS A 151 3.90 11.44 13.11
CA LYS A 151 3.77 11.12 14.53
C LYS A 151 2.82 9.94 14.75
N LYS A 152 1.64 9.96 14.12
CA LYS A 152 0.67 8.85 14.20
C LYS A 152 1.26 7.58 13.58
N PHE A 153 1.97 7.69 12.45
CA PHE A 153 2.66 6.56 11.85
C PHE A 153 3.67 5.92 12.81
N ASN A 154 4.54 6.74 13.39
CA ASN A 154 5.54 6.29 14.36
C ASN A 154 4.90 5.67 15.61
N GLU A 155 3.75 6.18 16.06
CA GLU A 155 3.00 5.60 17.19
C GLU A 155 2.40 4.22 16.85
N LEU A 156 1.86 4.02 15.64
CA LEU A 156 1.40 2.70 15.19
C LEU A 156 2.56 1.70 15.17
N VAL A 157 3.69 2.15 14.63
CA VAL A 157 4.95 1.42 14.58
C VAL A 157 5.43 0.99 15.97
N LEU A 158 5.35 1.85 16.98
CA LEU A 158 5.78 1.52 18.35
C LEU A 158 4.84 0.55 19.07
N LYS A 159 3.58 0.42 18.63
CA LYS A 159 2.61 -0.52 19.19
C LYS A 159 2.76 -1.94 18.64
N THR A 160 3.42 -2.10 17.50
CA THR A 160 3.72 -3.41 16.97
C THR A 160 4.85 -4.01 17.82
N GLU A 161 4.52 -4.94 18.73
CA GLU A 161 5.51 -5.63 19.56
C GLU A 161 6.51 -6.36 18.66
N SER A 162 7.70 -5.80 18.55
CA SER A 162 8.81 -6.33 17.75
C SER A 162 10.10 -6.03 18.49
N ASP A 163 10.95 -7.05 18.66
CA ASP A 163 12.30 -6.91 19.23
C ASP A 163 13.19 -5.97 18.39
N PHE A 164 12.79 -5.68 17.15
CA PHE A 164 13.44 -4.75 16.22
C PHE A 164 12.63 -3.45 16.07
N GLY A 165 13.30 -2.34 15.80
CA GLY A 165 12.62 -1.15 15.31
C GLY A 165 11.89 -1.46 13.98
N VAL A 166 10.65 -1.00 13.82
CA VAL A 166 9.85 -1.28 12.61
C VAL A 166 10.55 -0.85 11.32
N SER A 167 11.27 0.28 11.34
CA SER A 167 12.11 0.69 10.22
C SER A 167 13.11 -0.40 9.83
N ASP A 168 13.77 -0.98 10.84
CA ASP A 168 14.81 -1.97 10.66
C ASP A 168 14.21 -3.28 10.17
N LEU A 169 13.04 -3.67 10.68
CA LEU A 169 12.36 -4.89 10.25
C LEU A 169 11.83 -4.80 8.82
N ILE A 170 11.27 -3.65 8.42
CA ILE A 170 10.85 -3.41 7.03
C ILE A 170 12.06 -3.40 6.09
N GLU A 171 13.16 -2.71 6.44
CA GLU A 171 14.36 -2.71 5.61
C GLU A 171 15.03 -4.09 5.57
N LYS A 172 14.99 -4.84 6.67
CA LYS A 172 15.44 -6.24 6.73
C LYS A 172 14.64 -7.11 5.77
N LEU A 173 13.31 -7.05 5.83
CA LEU A 173 12.43 -7.82 4.95
C LEU A 173 12.58 -7.42 3.48
N ARG A 174 12.76 -6.12 3.21
CA ARG A 174 13.05 -5.62 1.86
C ARG A 174 14.38 -6.17 1.34
N SER A 175 15.43 -6.12 2.15
CA SER A 175 16.74 -6.67 1.81
C SER A 175 16.65 -8.18 1.58
N LEU A 176 15.96 -8.89 2.46
CA LEU A 176 15.71 -10.32 2.35
C LEU A 176 14.99 -10.65 1.04
N ARG A 177 13.84 -10.00 0.76
CA ARG A 177 13.10 -10.17 -0.49
C ARG A 177 13.97 -9.91 -1.71
N ASN A 178 14.78 -8.86 -1.71
CA ASN A 178 15.64 -8.52 -2.85
C ASN A 178 16.69 -9.61 -3.10
N ARG A 179 17.35 -10.11 -2.06
CA ARG A 179 18.34 -11.19 -2.16
C ARG A 179 17.71 -12.48 -2.69
N LEU A 180 16.52 -12.81 -2.19
CA LEU A 180 15.77 -14.00 -2.62
C LEU A 180 15.31 -13.91 -4.08
N ALA A 181 14.77 -12.75 -4.49
CA ALA A 181 14.29 -12.55 -5.85
C ALA A 181 15.41 -12.57 -6.90
N HIS A 182 16.61 -12.11 -6.56
CA HIS A 182 17.77 -12.12 -7.47
C HIS A 182 18.56 -13.44 -7.43
N GLN A 183 18.09 -14.46 -6.70
CA GLN A 183 18.72 -15.78 -6.59
C GLN A 183 20.24 -15.72 -6.31
N ASP A 184 20.66 -14.82 -5.41
CA ASP A 184 22.05 -14.77 -4.96
C ASP A 184 22.35 -16.02 -4.11
N GLN A 185 22.93 -17.04 -4.75
CA GLN A 185 23.09 -18.38 -4.18
C GLN A 185 24.05 -18.42 -2.96
N GLU A 186 25.08 -17.56 -2.93
CA GLU A 186 25.94 -17.38 -1.76
C GLU A 186 25.17 -16.72 -0.61
N SER A 187 24.30 -15.78 -0.92
CA SER A 187 23.37 -15.18 0.04
C SER A 187 22.35 -16.19 0.58
N ILE A 188 21.79 -17.06 -0.24
CA ILE A 188 20.75 -18.02 0.15
C ILE A 188 21.26 -19.01 1.19
N ASN A 189 22.50 -19.50 1.05
CA ASN A 189 23.09 -20.42 2.00
C ASN A 189 23.37 -19.78 3.36
N SER A 190 23.67 -18.47 3.41
CA SER A 190 23.84 -17.71 4.66
C SER A 190 22.52 -17.29 5.32
N LEU A 191 21.38 -17.46 4.63
CA LEU A 191 20.05 -17.06 5.08
C LEU A 191 19.28 -18.16 5.84
N GLY A 192 19.86 -19.36 5.99
CA GLY A 192 19.17 -20.49 6.64
C GLY A 192 18.64 -20.17 8.04
N SER A 193 19.34 -19.34 8.81
CA SER A 193 18.90 -18.89 10.14
C SER A 193 17.79 -17.84 10.09
N GLU A 194 17.54 -17.19 8.95
CA GLU A 194 16.49 -16.17 8.75
C GLU A 194 15.20 -16.73 8.14
N LEU A 195 15.27 -17.95 7.60
CA LEU A 195 14.15 -18.64 6.95
C LEU A 195 13.64 -19.80 7.82
N THR A 196 13.77 -19.68 9.14
CA THR A 196 13.12 -20.61 10.06
C THR A 196 11.62 -20.35 10.11
N GLU A 197 10.84 -21.37 10.46
CA GLU A 197 9.39 -21.25 10.61
C GLU A 197 8.99 -20.14 11.58
N GLU A 198 9.65 -20.12 12.74
CA GLU A 198 9.43 -19.11 13.78
C GLU A 198 9.60 -17.69 13.23
N LYS A 199 10.70 -17.41 12.51
CA LYS A 199 10.96 -16.08 11.96
C LYS A 199 9.97 -15.71 10.86
N ILE A 200 9.63 -16.65 9.99
CA ILE A 200 8.63 -16.40 8.94
C ILE A 200 7.28 -16.04 9.56
N ASN A 201 6.86 -16.77 10.59
CA ASN A 201 5.62 -16.49 11.31
C ASN A 201 5.66 -15.13 12.02
N GLN A 202 6.80 -14.77 12.62
CA GLN A 202 7.01 -13.43 13.17
C GLN A 202 6.87 -12.34 12.10
N TYR A 203 7.48 -12.54 10.92
CA TYR A 203 7.39 -11.58 9.82
C TYR A 203 5.97 -11.44 9.26
N ILE A 204 5.26 -12.56 9.09
CA ILE A 204 3.85 -12.55 8.65
C ILE A 204 2.99 -11.82 9.66
N GLY A 205 3.13 -12.14 10.96
CA GLY A 205 2.37 -11.51 12.03
C GLY A 205 2.63 -10.00 12.11
N PHE A 206 3.90 -9.61 12.01
CA PHE A 206 4.32 -8.21 11.99
C PHE A 206 3.69 -7.42 10.84
N ILE A 207 3.85 -7.89 9.60
CA ILE A 207 3.30 -7.20 8.41
C ILE A 207 1.77 -7.18 8.44
N TYR A 208 1.14 -8.27 8.89
CA TYR A 208 -0.30 -8.34 9.07
C TYR A 208 -0.78 -7.25 10.03
N GLN A 209 -0.20 -7.16 11.23
CA GLN A 209 -0.61 -6.19 12.25
C GLN A 209 -0.35 -4.75 11.80
N LEU A 210 0.81 -4.49 11.21
CA LEU A 210 1.15 -3.18 10.65
C LEU A 210 0.10 -2.71 9.64
N VAL A 211 -0.34 -3.60 8.75
CA VAL A 211 -1.37 -3.25 7.76
C VAL A 211 -2.73 -3.01 8.41
N GLN A 212 -3.14 -3.82 9.40
CA GLN A 212 -4.39 -3.57 10.15
C GLN A 212 -4.36 -2.18 10.81
N ASP A 213 -3.25 -1.84 11.47
CA ASP A 213 -3.06 -0.59 12.20
C ASP A 213 -3.07 0.63 11.26
N ILE A 214 -2.38 0.53 10.11
CA ILE A 214 -2.41 1.54 9.05
C ILE A 214 -3.84 1.69 8.53
N HIS A 215 -4.51 0.59 8.21
CA HIS A 215 -5.85 0.60 7.63
C HIS A 215 -6.84 1.30 8.56
N GLN A 216 -6.93 0.84 9.81
CA GLN A 216 -7.80 1.41 10.83
C GLN A 216 -7.54 2.91 11.00
N THR A 217 -6.26 3.30 11.06
CA THR A 217 -5.87 4.70 11.17
C THR A 217 -6.33 5.55 9.99
N ILE A 218 -6.22 5.02 8.76
CA ILE A 218 -6.62 5.74 7.54
C ILE A 218 -8.13 5.93 7.47
N ILE A 219 -8.91 4.93 7.87
CA ILE A 219 -10.38 5.01 7.86
C ILE A 219 -10.89 6.03 8.89
N GLU A 220 -10.15 6.22 9.98
CA GLU A 220 -10.40 7.27 10.97
C GLU A 220 -9.91 8.67 10.55
N LEU A 221 -9.29 8.84 9.36
CA LEU A 221 -8.89 10.16 8.87
C LEU A 221 -10.07 10.88 8.21
N ASP A 222 -10.37 12.06 8.73
CA ASP A 222 -11.39 13.01 8.25
C ASP A 222 -11.20 13.47 6.78
#